data_AF-X0WD93-F1
#
_entry.id   AF-X0WD93-F1
#
_cell.length_a   1.000
_cell.length_b   1.000
_cell.length_c   1.000
_cell.angle_alpha   90.00
_cell.angle_beta   90.00
_cell.angle_gamma   90.00
#
_symmetry.space_group_name_H-M   'P 1'
#
loop_
_entity.id
_entity.type
_entity.pdbx_description
1 polymer ?
#
loop_
_entity_poly.entity_id
_entity_poly.type
_entity_poly.pdbx_seq_one_letter_code
_entity_poly.pdbx_strand_id
1 'polypeptide(L)'
;ENCGDAPCVDYTFIGNSPVNKPYTVAEMREKFLSFFEERDHLRVNPYPVVARWRDDLMITIASIVDFQPYVTEGILPPPGNPLVVSQPCIRFEDIDLAGYTAGRHLTFFEMGGHHAFNYEGEPQIYWKDQTVRYHHELLTKDLGVPDEMVTYKEGLWSGGGNAGFDLEGCVGGLEVSTLVFMMYRVIGERMEPMPIRVVDTGYGMERWAWLSQGSPSAFHAIYGPVLDEIMGWAGLSPDVELLQETA
;
A
#
# COMPACT_ATOMS: atom_id res chain seq x y z
N GLU A 1 13.65 -17.21 -12.61
CA GLU A 1 13.04 -15.87 -12.57
C GLU A 1 13.20 -15.33 -11.15
N ASN A 2 13.42 -14.02 -11.02
CA ASN A 2 13.74 -13.35 -9.75
C ASN A 2 12.43 -12.95 -9.01
N CYS A 3 12.46 -12.76 -7.69
CA CYS A 3 11.29 -12.48 -6.85
C CYS A 3 10.67 -11.09 -7.06
N GLY A 4 11.32 -10.19 -7.82
CA GLY A 4 10.78 -8.89 -8.24
C GLY A 4 10.89 -7.77 -7.20
N ASP A 5 11.29 -8.09 -5.97
CA ASP A 5 11.45 -7.17 -4.84
C ASP A 5 12.88 -7.24 -4.26
N ALA A 6 13.29 -6.19 -3.57
CA ALA A 6 14.53 -6.18 -2.82
C ALA A 6 14.43 -7.06 -1.56
N PRO A 7 15.50 -7.78 -1.16
CA PRO A 7 16.87 -7.71 -1.67
C PRO A 7 17.16 -8.70 -2.83
N CYS A 8 16.14 -9.35 -3.42
CA CYS A 8 16.40 -10.27 -4.54
C CYS A 8 16.81 -9.49 -5.81
N VAL A 9 16.31 -8.27 -5.97
CA VAL A 9 16.60 -7.33 -7.08
C VAL A 9 16.93 -5.96 -6.48
N ASP A 10 17.95 -5.29 -7.00
CA ASP A 10 18.23 -3.89 -6.66
C ASP A 10 17.17 -2.94 -7.25
N TYR A 11 17.11 -1.71 -6.74
CA TYR A 11 16.19 -0.71 -7.29
C TYR A 11 16.63 -0.22 -8.67
N THR A 12 15.82 -0.50 -9.69
CA THR A 12 16.11 -0.10 -11.08
C THR A 12 15.46 1.22 -11.50
N PHE A 13 14.54 1.75 -10.70
CA PHE A 13 13.76 2.96 -11.01
C PHE A 13 14.43 4.26 -10.53
N ILE A 14 15.43 4.19 -9.65
CA ILE A 14 16.14 5.38 -9.16
C ILE A 14 16.93 6.00 -10.30
N GLY A 15 16.65 7.27 -10.61
CA GLY A 15 17.17 8.00 -11.77
C GLY A 15 16.52 7.63 -13.11
N ASN A 16 15.65 6.62 -13.15
CA ASN A 16 15.03 6.09 -14.36
C ASN A 16 13.59 5.62 -14.07
N SER A 17 12.72 6.56 -13.69
CA SER A 17 11.32 6.27 -13.38
C SER A 17 10.61 5.56 -14.55
N PRO A 18 9.89 4.45 -14.30
CA PRO A 18 9.09 3.78 -15.32
C PRO A 18 7.73 4.44 -15.56
N VAL A 19 7.43 5.54 -14.86
CA VAL A 19 6.13 6.24 -14.93
C VAL A 19 6.22 7.41 -15.90
N ASN A 20 5.13 7.68 -16.63
CA ASN A 20 5.07 8.72 -17.67
C ASN A 20 5.39 10.15 -17.18
N LYS A 21 5.08 10.45 -15.91
CA LYS A 21 5.35 11.75 -15.28
C LYS A 21 5.55 11.60 -13.77
N PRO A 22 6.31 12.49 -13.13
CA PRO A 22 6.43 12.52 -11.68
C PRO A 22 5.10 12.97 -11.03
N TYR A 23 4.80 12.40 -9.86
CA TYR A 23 3.68 12.80 -9.02
C TYR A 23 4.17 13.08 -7.60
N THR A 24 3.66 14.15 -6.99
CA THR A 24 3.74 14.34 -5.54
C THR A 24 2.84 13.33 -4.81
N VAL A 25 3.06 13.12 -3.51
CA VAL A 25 2.18 12.26 -2.69
C VAL A 25 0.73 12.70 -2.75
N ALA A 26 0.47 14.02 -2.77
CA ALA A 26 -0.88 14.56 -2.86
C ALA A 26 -1.54 14.29 -4.22
N GLU A 27 -0.81 14.43 -5.32
CA GLU A 27 -1.33 14.12 -6.66
C GLU A 27 -1.52 12.61 -6.86
N MET A 28 -0.63 11.79 -6.30
CA MET A 28 -0.75 10.34 -6.32
C MET A 28 -1.98 9.87 -5.54
N ARG A 29 -2.22 10.45 -4.35
CA ARG A 29 -3.43 10.24 -3.56
C ARG A 29 -4.68 10.54 -4.39
N GLU A 30 -4.74 11.71 -5.01
CA GLU A 30 -5.93 12.09 -5.79
C GLU A 30 -6.11 11.16 -6.99
N LYS A 31 -5.04 10.85 -7.73
CA LYS A 31 -5.10 9.88 -8.84
C LYS A 31 -5.64 8.53 -8.39
N PHE A 32 -5.15 7.99 -7.27
CA PHE A 32 -5.64 6.73 -6.72
C PHE A 32 -7.14 6.80 -6.37
N LEU A 33 -7.55 7.83 -5.62
CA LEU A 33 -8.94 8.00 -5.20
C LEU A 33 -9.89 8.17 -6.40
N SER A 34 -9.56 9.05 -7.34
CA SER A 34 -10.38 9.28 -8.55
C SER A 34 -10.49 8.03 -9.41
N PHE A 35 -9.42 7.25 -9.57
CA PHE A 35 -9.44 6.02 -10.37
C PHE A 35 -10.50 5.02 -9.89
N PHE A 36 -10.62 4.84 -8.58
CA PHE A 36 -11.62 3.94 -8.00
C PHE A 36 -13.00 4.57 -7.91
N GLU A 37 -13.10 5.88 -7.70
CA GLU A 37 -14.38 6.62 -7.74
C GLU A 37 -15.04 6.53 -9.12
N GLU A 38 -14.27 6.63 -10.21
CA GLU A 38 -14.74 6.39 -11.59
C GLU A 38 -15.22 4.96 -11.85
N ARG A 39 -14.89 4.03 -10.94
CA ARG A 39 -15.26 2.60 -10.96
C ARG A 39 -16.25 2.27 -9.85
N ASP A 40 -17.10 3.24 -9.50
CA ASP A 40 -18.21 3.13 -8.55
C ASP A 40 -17.79 2.77 -7.11
N HIS A 41 -16.54 2.99 -6.72
CA HIS A 41 -16.13 2.87 -5.32
C HIS A 41 -16.50 4.14 -4.57
N LEU A 42 -17.14 3.99 -3.41
CA LEU A 42 -17.42 5.13 -2.55
C LEU A 42 -16.11 5.67 -1.96
N ARG A 43 -15.79 6.94 -2.24
CA ARG A 43 -14.68 7.64 -1.60
C ARG A 43 -15.02 7.93 -0.13
N VAL A 44 -14.22 7.38 0.78
CA VAL A 44 -14.38 7.53 2.24
C VAL A 44 -13.29 8.44 2.79
N ASN A 45 -13.63 9.26 3.78
CA ASN A 45 -12.66 10.09 4.49
C ASN A 45 -11.77 9.21 5.39
N PRO A 46 -10.47 9.53 5.53
CA PRO A 46 -9.60 8.80 6.43
C PRO A 46 -10.08 8.88 7.87
N TYR A 47 -9.87 7.79 8.58
CA TYR A 47 -10.09 7.64 10.02
C TYR A 47 -8.88 8.23 10.78
N PRO A 48 -9.04 8.58 12.06
CA PRO A 48 -7.92 9.07 12.85
C PRO A 48 -6.90 7.95 13.06
N VAL A 49 -5.62 8.31 13.11
CA VAL A 49 -4.51 7.37 13.38
C VAL A 49 -4.59 6.68 14.74
N VAL A 50 -5.42 7.18 15.65
CA VAL A 50 -5.71 6.54 16.94
C VAL A 50 -6.97 5.70 16.78
N ALA A 51 -6.85 4.39 17.01
CA ALA A 51 -7.90 3.42 16.74
C ALA A 51 -9.00 3.43 17.83
N ARG A 52 -9.82 4.49 17.86
CA ARG A 52 -10.83 4.73 18.91
C ARG A 52 -12.00 3.74 18.92
N TRP A 53 -12.21 3.02 17.82
CA TRP A 53 -13.34 2.11 17.61
C TRP A 53 -13.05 0.67 18.04
N ARG A 54 -11.81 0.36 18.43
CA ARG A 54 -11.37 -0.98 18.84
C ARG A 54 -10.51 -0.88 20.10
N ASP A 55 -10.34 -1.99 20.80
CA ASP A 55 -9.64 -2.08 22.09
C ASP A 55 -8.39 -2.97 22.07
N ASP A 56 -8.13 -3.64 20.95
CA ASP A 56 -7.00 -4.55 20.72
C ASP A 56 -5.80 -3.88 20.02
N LEU A 57 -6.01 -2.74 19.34
CA LEU A 57 -4.96 -1.91 18.74
C LEU A 57 -5.05 -0.47 19.21
N MET A 58 -3.91 0.18 19.46
CA MET A 58 -3.87 1.61 19.82
C MET A 58 -3.92 2.55 18.62
N ILE A 59 -3.35 2.11 17.49
CA ILE A 59 -3.09 2.93 16.31
C ILE A 59 -3.51 2.20 15.02
N THR A 60 -3.81 2.97 13.99
CA THR A 60 -4.14 2.44 12.66
C THR A 60 -2.87 2.00 11.94
N ILE A 61 -2.71 0.69 11.71
CA ILE A 61 -1.53 0.08 11.09
C ILE A 61 -1.72 -0.27 9.59
N ALA A 62 -2.96 -0.27 9.12
CA ALA A 62 -3.38 -0.55 7.74
C ALA A 62 -4.77 0.06 7.49
N SER A 63 -5.17 0.27 6.23
CA SER A 63 -6.51 0.81 5.91
C SER A 63 -7.65 -0.11 6.36
N ILE A 64 -7.46 -1.44 6.31
CA ILE A 64 -8.49 -2.39 6.74
C ILE A 64 -8.82 -2.33 8.23
N VAL A 65 -7.91 -1.79 9.05
CA VAL A 65 -8.09 -1.64 10.51
C VAL A 65 -9.27 -0.73 10.84
N ASP A 66 -9.64 0.17 9.95
CA ASP A 66 -10.79 1.07 10.07
C ASP A 66 -12.13 0.31 10.10
N PHE A 67 -12.15 -0.88 9.49
CA PHE A 67 -13.35 -1.70 9.32
C PHE A 67 -13.34 -2.94 10.24
N GLN A 68 -12.18 -3.28 10.80
CA GLN A 68 -12.04 -4.36 11.77
C GLN A 68 -12.48 -3.96 13.19
N PRO A 69 -12.97 -4.92 14.01
CA PRO A 69 -13.41 -6.27 13.60
C PRO A 69 -14.87 -6.29 13.10
N TYR A 70 -15.65 -5.25 13.39
CA TYR A 70 -17.12 -5.32 13.27
C TYR A 70 -17.63 -5.44 11.84
N VAL A 71 -17.03 -4.73 10.88
CA VAL A 71 -17.44 -4.84 9.47
C VAL A 71 -16.92 -6.16 8.89
N THR A 72 -15.68 -6.52 9.18
CA THR A 72 -15.04 -7.76 8.72
C THR A 72 -15.68 -9.04 9.26
N GLU A 73 -16.40 -8.97 10.40
CA GLU A 73 -17.21 -10.06 10.95
C GLU A 73 -18.69 -9.99 10.51
N GLY A 74 -19.06 -8.99 9.70
CA GLY A 74 -20.45 -8.80 9.23
C GLY A 74 -21.43 -8.28 10.29
N ILE A 75 -20.93 -7.80 11.43
CA ILE A 75 -21.74 -7.22 12.51
C ILE A 75 -22.28 -5.84 12.12
N LEU A 76 -21.48 -5.05 11.40
CA LEU A 76 -21.85 -3.74 10.88
C LEU A 76 -21.66 -3.68 9.36
N PRO A 77 -22.49 -2.91 8.62
CA PRO A 77 -22.24 -2.67 7.21
C PRO A 77 -21.04 -1.72 7.02
N PRO A 78 -20.29 -1.84 5.91
CA PRO A 78 -19.28 -0.84 5.55
C PRO A 78 -19.94 0.49 5.18
N PRO A 79 -19.21 1.62 5.24
CA PRO A 79 -19.72 2.93 4.80
C PRO A 79 -20.15 2.96 3.32
N GLY A 80 -19.51 2.14 2.48
CA GLY A 80 -19.86 1.89 1.09
C GLY A 80 -19.28 0.55 0.63
N ASN A 81 -19.84 -0.03 -0.43
CA ASN A 81 -19.36 -1.33 -0.95
C ASN A 81 -19.51 -1.40 -2.48
N PRO A 82 -18.40 -1.34 -3.24
CA PRO A 82 -17.02 -1.22 -2.77
C PRO A 82 -16.70 0.22 -2.30
N LEU A 83 -15.59 0.40 -1.58
CA LEU A 83 -15.12 1.70 -1.11
C LEU A 83 -13.64 1.93 -1.43
N VAL A 84 -13.22 3.18 -1.43
CA VAL A 84 -11.81 3.59 -1.56
C VAL A 84 -11.46 4.64 -0.51
N VAL A 85 -10.29 4.52 0.10
CA VAL A 85 -9.76 5.43 1.12
C VAL A 85 -8.25 5.61 0.93
N SER A 86 -7.72 6.75 1.36
CA SER A 86 -6.28 6.92 1.58
C SER A 86 -6.07 7.19 3.06
N GLN A 87 -5.68 6.14 3.78
CA GLN A 87 -5.66 6.10 5.24
C GLN A 87 -4.24 6.36 5.77
N PRO A 88 -4.03 7.42 6.57
CA PRO A 88 -2.80 7.60 7.33
C PRO A 88 -2.61 6.45 8.34
N CYS A 89 -1.46 5.80 8.25
CA CYS A 89 -1.09 4.65 9.06
C CYS A 89 0.22 4.93 9.80
N ILE A 90 0.36 4.29 10.96
CA ILE A 90 1.60 4.32 11.75
C ILE A 90 2.05 2.89 12.00
N ARG A 91 3.33 2.61 11.73
CA ARG A 91 3.97 1.34 12.06
C ARG A 91 5.25 1.58 12.84
N PHE A 92 5.36 0.93 13.99
CA PHE A 92 6.57 0.98 14.83
C PHE A 92 7.41 -0.28 14.72
N GLU A 93 6.87 -1.37 14.16
CA GLU A 93 7.61 -2.62 13.95
C GLU A 93 8.83 -2.41 13.03
N ASP A 94 8.70 -1.51 12.05
CA ASP A 94 9.74 -1.20 11.06
C ASP A 94 10.61 0.01 11.45
N ILE A 95 10.58 0.46 12.72
CA ILE A 95 11.27 1.70 13.12
C ILE A 95 12.79 1.62 12.92
N ASP A 96 13.38 0.44 13.13
CA ASP A 96 14.83 0.22 12.95
C ASP A 96 15.25 0.29 11.47
N LEU A 97 14.30 0.12 10.55
CA LEU A 97 14.52 0.19 9.10
C LEU A 97 14.27 1.61 8.55
N ALA A 98 13.55 2.45 9.29
CA ALA A 98 13.24 3.81 8.88
C ALA A 98 14.54 4.64 8.73
N GLY A 99 14.78 5.13 7.51
CA GLY A 99 16.03 5.81 7.14
C GLY A 99 17.04 4.87 6.48
N TYR A 100 17.26 3.68 7.04
CA TYR A 100 18.27 2.73 6.57
C TYR A 100 17.97 2.22 5.15
N THR A 101 16.72 1.88 4.85
CA THR A 101 16.32 1.33 3.54
C THR A 101 15.88 2.41 2.55
N ALA A 102 16.61 3.54 2.49
CA ALA A 102 16.35 4.66 1.58
C ALA A 102 14.88 5.16 1.53
N GLY A 103 14.15 5.05 2.64
CA GLY A 103 12.76 5.49 2.74
C GLY A 103 11.71 4.50 2.23
N ARG A 104 12.08 3.26 1.85
CA ARG A 104 11.12 2.16 1.65
C ARG A 104 10.26 1.91 2.90
N HIS A 105 10.86 2.02 4.09
CA HIS A 105 10.18 1.94 5.38
C HIS A 105 10.04 3.33 5.97
N LEU A 106 8.81 3.62 6.41
CA LEU A 106 8.41 4.86 7.06
C LEU A 106 7.63 4.52 8.33
N THR A 107 7.79 5.32 9.38
CA THR A 107 6.97 5.18 10.59
C THR A 107 5.55 5.68 10.40
N PHE A 108 5.37 6.68 9.52
CA PHE A 108 4.09 7.28 9.16
C PHE A 108 4.01 7.33 7.64
N PHE A 109 2.90 6.84 7.08
CA PHE A 109 2.67 6.79 5.64
C PHE A 109 1.18 6.69 5.34
N GLU A 110 0.79 6.95 4.10
CA GLU A 110 -0.59 6.85 3.66
C GLU A 110 -0.80 5.56 2.85
N MET A 111 -1.69 4.72 3.35
CA MET A 111 -2.11 3.49 2.70
C MET A 111 -3.40 3.75 1.92
N GLY A 112 -3.31 3.77 0.60
CA GLY A 112 -4.48 3.67 -0.27
C GLY A 112 -5.09 2.28 -0.16
N GLY A 113 -6.38 2.19 0.12
CA GLY A 113 -7.10 0.92 0.17
C GLY A 113 -8.40 1.01 -0.60
N HIS A 114 -8.56 0.14 -1.59
CA HIS A 114 -9.86 -0.16 -2.16
C HIS A 114 -10.36 -1.50 -1.57
N HIS A 115 -11.54 -1.45 -0.96
CA HIS A 115 -12.09 -2.56 -0.19
C HIS A 115 -13.44 -3.00 -0.75
N ALA A 116 -13.64 -4.31 -0.80
CA ALA A 116 -14.91 -4.93 -1.19
C ALA A 116 -15.27 -6.05 -0.20
N PHE A 117 -16.45 -5.96 0.38
CA PHE A 117 -16.94 -6.86 1.42
C PHE A 117 -17.96 -7.81 0.79
N ASN A 118 -17.61 -9.10 0.66
CA ASN A 118 -18.44 -10.09 -0.01
C ASN A 118 -19.13 -11.00 1.02
N TYR A 119 -20.44 -10.82 1.15
CA TYR A 119 -21.31 -11.57 2.06
C TYR A 119 -21.75 -12.90 1.45
N GLU A 120 -21.85 -13.95 2.25
CA GLU A 120 -22.42 -15.23 1.82
C GLU A 120 -23.92 -15.07 1.52
N GLY A 121 -24.37 -15.58 0.36
CA GLY A 121 -25.76 -15.48 -0.07
C GLY A 121 -26.13 -14.20 -0.83
N GLU A 122 -25.21 -13.22 -0.91
CA GLU A 122 -25.38 -12.01 -1.73
C GLU A 122 -24.56 -12.07 -3.03
N PRO A 123 -24.95 -11.31 -4.07
CA PRO A 123 -24.11 -11.15 -5.26
C PRO A 123 -22.72 -10.64 -4.88
N GLN A 124 -21.69 -11.30 -5.40
CA GLN A 124 -20.31 -10.91 -5.18
C GLN A 124 -20.02 -9.55 -5.83
N ILE A 125 -19.41 -8.62 -5.09
CA ILE A 125 -18.99 -7.31 -5.61
C ILE A 125 -17.84 -7.51 -6.59
N TYR A 126 -16.69 -7.98 -6.08
CA TYR A 126 -15.60 -8.55 -6.86
C TYR A 126 -14.60 -9.29 -5.96
N TRP A 127 -13.59 -9.93 -6.57
CA TRP A 127 -12.55 -10.72 -5.90
C TRP A 127 -11.21 -10.59 -6.62
N LYS A 128 -10.34 -11.59 -6.41
CA LYS A 128 -9.01 -11.78 -7.01
C LYS A 128 -8.84 -11.19 -8.41
N ASP A 129 -9.55 -11.73 -9.39
CA ASP A 129 -9.34 -11.36 -10.80
C ASP A 129 -9.51 -9.87 -11.05
N GLN A 130 -10.54 -9.26 -10.46
CA GLN A 130 -10.81 -7.84 -10.67
C GLN A 130 -9.88 -6.96 -9.83
N THR A 131 -9.53 -7.38 -8.60
CA THR A 131 -8.54 -6.69 -7.76
C THR A 131 -7.20 -6.57 -8.49
N VAL A 132 -6.69 -7.67 -9.05
CA VAL A 132 -5.42 -7.66 -9.79
C VAL A 132 -5.55 -6.84 -11.08
N ARG A 133 -6.68 -6.92 -11.80
CA ARG A 133 -6.92 -6.08 -12.99
C ARG A 133 -6.89 -4.59 -12.65
N TYR A 134 -7.54 -4.15 -11.58
CA TYR A 134 -7.51 -2.74 -11.17
C TYR A 134 -6.10 -2.28 -10.81
N HIS A 135 -5.36 -3.06 -10.02
CA HIS A 135 -3.97 -2.76 -9.70
C HIS A 135 -3.11 -2.62 -10.97
N HIS A 136 -3.20 -3.61 -11.86
CA HIS A 136 -2.41 -3.65 -13.07
C HIS A 136 -2.79 -2.55 -14.08
N GLU A 137 -4.07 -2.23 -14.20
CA GLU A 137 -4.57 -1.14 -15.05
C GLU A 137 -4.08 0.22 -14.54
N LEU A 138 -4.15 0.45 -13.22
CA LEU A 138 -3.66 1.70 -12.62
C LEU A 138 -2.16 1.90 -12.87
N LEU A 139 -1.34 0.84 -12.77
CA LEU A 139 0.09 0.91 -13.08
C LEU A 139 0.35 1.11 -14.59
N THR A 140 -0.25 0.29 -15.44
CA THR A 140 0.12 0.22 -16.86
C THR A 140 -0.59 1.26 -17.73
N LYS A 141 -1.89 1.48 -17.53
CA LYS A 141 -2.70 2.40 -18.35
C LYS A 141 -2.63 3.82 -17.85
N ASP A 142 -2.77 4.01 -16.54
CA ASP A 142 -2.85 5.34 -15.93
C ASP A 142 -1.47 5.95 -15.65
N LEU A 143 -0.52 5.13 -15.19
CA LEU A 143 0.85 5.58 -14.90
C LEU A 143 1.83 5.30 -16.05
N GLY A 144 1.52 4.37 -16.94
CA GLY A 144 2.37 4.05 -18.10
C GLY A 144 3.54 3.11 -17.78
N VAL A 145 3.52 2.45 -16.62
CA VAL A 145 4.55 1.45 -16.28
C VAL A 145 4.50 0.33 -17.34
N PRO A 146 5.64 -0.07 -17.94
CA PRO A 146 5.68 -1.19 -18.87
C PRO A 146 5.17 -2.48 -18.20
N ASP A 147 4.35 -3.24 -18.93
CA ASP A 147 3.72 -4.48 -18.45
C ASP A 147 4.76 -5.46 -17.89
N GLU A 148 5.86 -5.62 -18.61
CA GLU A 148 6.97 -6.52 -18.29
C GLU A 148 7.73 -6.16 -17.00
N MET A 149 7.54 -4.94 -16.48
CA MET A 149 8.16 -4.49 -15.22
C MET A 149 7.31 -4.81 -13.98
N VAL A 150 6.04 -5.17 -14.17
CA VAL A 150 5.13 -5.47 -13.06
C VAL A 150 5.24 -6.95 -12.70
N THR A 151 5.59 -7.22 -11.45
CA THR A 151 5.65 -8.59 -10.91
C THR A 151 4.70 -8.73 -9.73
N TYR A 152 4.20 -9.94 -9.52
CA TYR A 152 3.33 -10.28 -8.39
C TYR A 152 3.95 -11.42 -7.61
N LYS A 153 4.37 -11.15 -6.38
CA LYS A 153 4.93 -12.15 -5.46
C LYS A 153 3.81 -12.68 -4.56
N GLU A 154 3.64 -13.99 -4.53
CA GLU A 154 2.61 -14.66 -3.71
C GLU A 154 3.06 -14.76 -2.25
N GLY A 155 2.13 -14.51 -1.33
CA GLY A 155 2.39 -14.57 0.10
C GLY A 155 1.19 -15.01 0.95
N LEU A 156 1.36 -14.86 2.26
CA LEU A 156 0.32 -14.97 3.25
C LEU A 156 0.40 -13.74 4.17
N TRP A 157 -0.64 -12.92 4.15
CA TRP A 157 -0.75 -11.76 5.02
C TRP A 157 -1.57 -12.09 6.27
N SER A 158 -1.19 -11.50 7.41
CA SER A 158 -1.90 -11.61 8.68
C SER A 158 -1.73 -10.34 9.50
N GLY A 159 -2.82 -9.75 9.97
CA GLY A 159 -2.80 -8.51 10.77
C GLY A 159 -4.18 -8.13 11.32
N GLY A 160 -4.19 -7.49 12.50
CA GLY A 160 -5.41 -6.97 13.11
C GLY A 160 -6.51 -8.01 13.41
N GLY A 161 -6.13 -9.29 13.53
CA GLY A 161 -7.05 -10.41 13.78
C GLY A 161 -7.56 -11.14 12.54
N ASN A 162 -7.17 -10.73 11.32
CA ASN A 162 -7.53 -11.40 10.08
C ASN A 162 -6.30 -11.78 9.24
N ALA A 163 -6.50 -12.70 8.30
CA ALA A 163 -5.47 -13.19 7.40
C ALA A 163 -6.04 -13.61 6.04
N GLY A 164 -5.17 -13.68 5.04
CA GLY A 164 -5.50 -14.08 3.68
C GLY A 164 -4.26 -14.25 2.82
N PHE A 165 -4.39 -15.02 1.73
CA PHE A 165 -3.36 -15.04 0.69
C PHE A 165 -3.30 -13.69 0.00
N ASP A 166 -2.11 -13.28 -0.40
CA ASP A 166 -1.90 -11.99 -1.02
C ASP A 166 -0.97 -12.05 -2.24
N LEU A 167 -1.01 -10.95 -2.99
CA LEU A 167 -0.07 -10.66 -4.06
C LEU A 167 0.60 -9.32 -3.76
N GLU A 168 1.90 -9.35 -3.54
CA GLU A 168 2.77 -8.18 -3.46
C GLU A 168 3.07 -7.71 -4.88
N GLY A 169 2.53 -6.54 -5.27
CA GLY A 169 2.78 -5.91 -6.55
C GLY A 169 4.10 -5.13 -6.51
N CYS A 170 5.08 -5.59 -7.28
CA CYS A 170 6.42 -5.02 -7.30
C CYS A 170 6.76 -4.43 -8.68
N VAL A 171 7.43 -3.28 -8.68
CA VAL A 171 7.93 -2.61 -9.89
C VAL A 171 9.37 -2.16 -9.64
N GLY A 172 10.29 -2.59 -10.50
CA GLY A 172 11.68 -2.14 -10.46
C GLY A 172 12.41 -2.41 -9.14
N GLY A 173 12.12 -3.54 -8.48
CA GLY A 173 12.70 -3.94 -7.19
C GLY A 173 11.97 -3.38 -5.96
N LEU A 174 10.89 -2.60 -6.14
CA LEU A 174 10.12 -2.03 -5.06
C LEU A 174 8.72 -2.63 -5.00
N GLU A 175 8.38 -3.29 -3.90
CA GLU A 175 6.99 -3.57 -3.52
C GLU A 175 6.22 -2.24 -3.35
N VAL A 176 5.29 -1.96 -4.27
CA VAL A 176 4.49 -0.73 -4.25
C VAL A 176 3.09 -0.93 -3.67
N SER A 177 2.57 -2.16 -3.70
CA SER A 177 1.25 -2.48 -3.17
C SER A 177 1.16 -3.93 -2.69
N THR A 178 0.21 -4.19 -1.80
CA THR A 178 -0.16 -5.52 -1.33
C THR A 178 -1.65 -5.74 -1.60
N LEU A 179 -2.01 -6.86 -2.24
CA LEU A 179 -3.39 -7.22 -2.59
C LEU A 179 -3.81 -8.47 -1.81
N VAL A 180 -4.43 -8.29 -0.64
CA VAL A 180 -4.81 -9.35 0.28
C VAL A 180 -6.25 -9.83 0.04
N PHE A 181 -6.42 -11.15 -0.01
CA PHE A 181 -7.71 -11.80 -0.14
C PHE A 181 -8.11 -12.41 1.21
N MET A 182 -8.58 -11.53 2.10
CA MET A 182 -8.95 -11.89 3.47
C MET A 182 -10.10 -12.90 3.49
N MET A 183 -9.81 -14.05 4.09
CA MET A 183 -10.76 -15.16 4.20
C MET A 183 -10.62 -15.94 5.51
N TYR A 184 -9.68 -15.55 6.38
CA TYR A 184 -9.46 -16.16 7.68
C TYR A 184 -9.47 -15.13 8.80
N ARG A 185 -10.04 -15.50 9.95
CA ARG A 185 -9.79 -14.86 11.23
C ARG A 185 -8.74 -15.64 12.00
N VAL A 186 -7.93 -14.94 12.77
CA VAL A 186 -6.80 -15.51 13.51
C VAL A 186 -7.18 -15.61 14.98
N ILE A 187 -7.20 -16.84 15.51
CA ILE A 187 -7.50 -17.13 16.92
C ILE A 187 -6.30 -17.87 17.51
N GLY A 188 -5.44 -17.13 18.21
CA GLY A 188 -4.14 -17.64 18.65
C GLY A 188 -3.30 -18.04 17.43
N GLU A 189 -2.91 -19.30 17.34
CA GLU A 189 -2.14 -19.85 16.21
C GLU A 189 -3.03 -20.46 15.10
N ARG A 190 -4.36 -20.42 15.25
CA ARG A 190 -5.30 -21.06 14.32
C ARG A 190 -5.93 -20.03 13.39
N MET A 191 -6.11 -20.44 12.13
CA MET A 191 -6.89 -19.71 11.14
C MET A 191 -8.24 -20.38 10.95
N GLU A 192 -9.32 -19.64 11.14
CA GLU A 192 -10.69 -20.10 10.90
C GLU A 192 -11.32 -19.31 9.75
N PRO A 193 -12.14 -19.93 8.89
CA PRO A 193 -12.83 -19.20 7.83
C PRO A 193 -13.66 -18.04 8.37
N MET A 194 -13.56 -16.89 7.70
CA MET A 194 -14.39 -15.72 8.00
C MET A 194 -15.83 -15.91 7.48
N PRO A 195 -16.83 -15.29 8.13
CA PRO A 195 -18.21 -15.28 7.64
C PRO A 195 -18.35 -14.47 6.33
N ILE A 196 -17.42 -13.55 6.06
CA ILE A 196 -17.39 -12.75 4.83
C ILE A 196 -15.99 -12.74 4.24
N ARG A 197 -15.91 -12.66 2.92
CA ARG A 197 -14.65 -12.57 2.18
C ARG A 197 -14.36 -11.13 1.82
N VAL A 198 -13.20 -10.62 2.19
CA VAL A 198 -12.88 -9.19 2.03
C VAL A 198 -11.70 -9.01 1.08
N VAL A 199 -11.87 -8.12 0.10
CA VAL A 199 -10.74 -7.58 -0.65
C VAL A 199 -10.12 -6.52 0.24
N ASP A 200 -8.88 -6.76 0.65
CA ASP A 200 -8.07 -5.85 1.42
C ASP A 200 -6.86 -5.46 0.58
N THR A 201 -6.72 -4.17 0.27
CA THR A 201 -5.59 -3.70 -0.52
C THR A 201 -4.87 -2.58 0.20
N GLY A 202 -3.54 -2.55 0.03
CA GLY A 202 -2.68 -1.52 0.58
C GLY A 202 -1.73 -1.00 -0.48
N TYR A 203 -1.88 0.26 -0.85
CA TYR A 203 -1.06 0.98 -1.82
C TYR A 203 -0.28 2.05 -1.07
N GLY A 204 1.05 1.95 -1.01
CA GLY A 204 1.85 2.95 -0.32
C GLY A 204 1.95 4.22 -1.14
N MET A 205 1.20 5.27 -0.80
CA MET A 205 1.15 6.51 -1.60
C MET A 205 2.53 7.15 -1.77
N GLU A 206 3.36 7.08 -0.73
CA GLU A 206 4.75 7.54 -0.73
C GLU A 206 5.64 6.69 -1.64
N ARG A 207 5.46 5.37 -1.64
CA ARG A 207 6.20 4.45 -2.53
C ARG A 207 5.80 4.67 -3.99
N TRP A 208 4.52 4.85 -4.27
CA TRP A 208 4.02 5.16 -5.60
C TRP A 208 4.51 6.52 -6.10
N ALA A 209 4.50 7.54 -5.25
CA ALA A 209 5.09 8.84 -5.57
C ALA A 209 6.60 8.73 -5.82
N TRP A 210 7.33 7.98 -4.97
CA TRP A 210 8.75 7.74 -5.14
C TRP A 210 9.07 7.01 -6.45
N LEU A 211 8.36 5.93 -6.76
CA LEU A 211 8.47 5.21 -8.03
C LEU A 211 8.28 6.18 -9.20
N SER A 212 7.29 7.06 -9.13
CA SER A 212 6.99 8.00 -10.21
C SER A 212 8.05 9.07 -10.42
N GLN A 213 8.72 9.49 -9.35
CA GLN A 213 9.74 10.53 -9.40
C GLN A 213 11.13 9.97 -9.74
N GLY A 214 11.40 8.70 -9.37
CA GLY A 214 12.74 8.11 -9.50
C GLY A 214 13.80 8.84 -8.68
N SER A 215 13.40 9.50 -7.59
CA SER A 215 14.33 10.25 -6.75
C SER A 215 15.27 9.32 -5.99
N PRO A 216 16.40 9.82 -5.44
CA PRO A 216 17.38 8.97 -4.75
C PRO A 216 16.83 8.19 -3.55
N SER A 217 15.82 8.72 -2.88
CA SER A 217 15.14 8.06 -1.76
C SER A 217 13.70 8.53 -1.65
N ALA A 218 12.85 7.75 -0.99
CA ALA A 218 11.45 8.15 -0.76
C ALA A 218 11.38 9.48 0.00
N PHE A 219 12.35 9.76 0.90
CA PHE A 219 12.40 11.03 1.62
C PHE A 219 12.57 12.23 0.70
N HIS A 220 13.32 12.11 -0.40
CA HIS A 220 13.40 13.18 -1.40
C HIS A 220 12.05 13.35 -2.13
N ALA A 221 11.36 12.24 -2.41
CA ALA A 221 10.05 12.28 -3.06
C ALA A 221 8.96 12.92 -2.18
N ILE A 222 9.06 12.77 -0.85
CA ILE A 222 8.06 13.24 0.12
C ILE A 222 8.40 14.64 0.64
N TYR A 223 9.66 14.87 1.02
CA TYR A 223 10.11 16.03 1.79
C TYR A 223 11.10 16.93 1.05
N GLY A 224 11.35 16.71 -0.25
CA GLY A 224 12.41 17.34 -1.06
C GLY A 224 12.96 18.67 -0.53
N PRO A 225 12.19 19.78 -0.54
CA PRO A 225 12.67 21.09 -0.09
C PRO A 225 13.17 21.12 1.37
N VAL A 226 12.51 20.40 2.28
CA VAL A 226 12.89 20.33 3.70
C VAL A 226 14.12 19.45 3.87
N LEU A 227 14.20 18.33 3.14
CA LEU A 227 15.36 17.45 3.19
C LEU A 227 16.62 18.16 2.66
N ASP A 228 16.49 18.88 1.56
CA ASP A 228 17.59 19.66 0.96
C ASP A 228 18.13 20.72 1.93
N GLU A 229 17.25 21.40 2.67
CA GLU A 229 17.64 22.37 3.70
C GLU A 229 18.41 21.71 4.85
N ILE A 230 17.93 20.58 5.36
CA ILE A 230 18.58 19.82 6.44
C ILE A 230 19.95 19.29 5.98
N MET A 231 20.03 18.72 4.77
CA MET A 231 21.29 18.24 4.20
C MET A 231 22.29 19.39 3.98
N GLY A 232 21.79 20.56 3.56
CA GLY A 232 22.57 21.78 3.44
C GLY A 232 23.18 22.24 4.77
N TRP A 233 22.40 22.19 5.87
CA TRP A 233 22.92 22.47 7.21
C TRP A 233 23.98 21.47 7.67
N ALA A 234 23.85 20.21 7.25
CA ALA A 234 24.80 19.15 7.58
C ALA A 234 26.03 19.11 6.65
N GLY A 235 26.03 19.85 5.53
CA GLY A 235 27.09 19.79 4.51
C GLY A 235 27.14 18.45 3.76
N LEU A 236 26.00 17.78 3.61
CA LEU A 236 25.88 16.45 2.99
C LEU A 236 25.26 16.55 1.58
N SER A 237 25.63 15.60 0.71
CA SER A 237 25.02 15.37 -0.61
C SER A 237 24.62 13.91 -0.76
N PRO A 238 23.54 13.58 -1.49
CA PRO A 238 23.10 12.21 -1.65
C PRO A 238 24.08 11.39 -2.49
N ASP A 239 24.38 10.17 -2.04
CA ASP A 239 25.14 9.17 -2.78
C ASP A 239 24.16 8.19 -3.42
N VAL A 240 23.93 8.33 -4.73
CA VAL A 240 22.90 7.59 -5.46
C VAL A 240 23.26 6.11 -5.63
N GLU A 241 24.55 5.79 -5.80
CA GLU A 241 25.01 4.40 -5.95
C GLU A 241 24.76 3.63 -4.66
N LEU A 242 25.14 4.22 -3.52
CA LEU A 242 24.89 3.61 -2.21
C LEU A 242 23.38 3.38 -1.97
N LEU A 243 22.54 4.35 -2.33
CA LEU A 243 21.09 4.26 -2.11
C LEU A 243 20.41 3.21 -3.00
N GLN A 244 20.95 2.93 -4.19
CA GLN A 244 20.49 1.85 -5.06
C GLN A 244 20.83 0.46 -4.52
N GLU A 245 22.00 0.31 -3.88
CA GLU A 245 22.49 -0.95 -3.30
C GLU A 245 21.90 -1.29 -1.93
N THR A 246 21.44 -0.28 -1.16
CA THR A 246 20.79 -0.49 0.17
C THR A 246 19.34 -1.00 0.10
N ALA A 247 18.94 -1.56 -1.04
CA ALA A 247 17.60 -2.08 -1.30
C ALA A 247 17.28 -3.33 -0.46
#